data_AF-D6TS01-F1
#
_entry.id   AF-D6TS01-F1
#
_cell.length_a   1.000
_cell.length_b   1.000
_cell.length_c   1.000
_cell.angle_alpha   90.00
_cell.angle_beta   90.00
_cell.angle_gamma   90.00
#
_symmetry.space_group_name_H-M   'P 1'
#
loop_
_entity.id
_entity.type
_entity.pdbx_description
1 polymer ?
#
loop_
_entity_poly.entity_id
_entity_poly.type
_entity_poly.pdbx_seq_one_letter_code
_entity_poly.pdbx_strand_id
1 'polypeptide(L)'
;MRRMSLLRVQGMRIMASLSMLLVLCVITACSMGSSSSSAPLPRKAQVAMPISTPPKDGWHFSSRPTPTPVPPTPTKPAPTTVTTTMGMLPPGSALPGEAECAARVQRSSWEPRPQNADANHRVPTTSQLAQLDPKQNKYTHQITGNFTGTTDEILQWVACKWGIDPDIVRAQAVVESYWVQSTKGGATTNQSVCPPGTWDGKACYQYWGLLQLTYQYWKSAWPMMRDDTAFGAEYVYGLIRTCYDGQASYTNAPTAGYPPYHAGDIWGCMGSWYSGQWYPANALDYISSVKKHYTNKTWRTYQYF
;
A
#
# COMPACT_ATOMS: atom_id res chain seq x y z
N MET A 1 -9.95 -41.95 -51.49
CA MET A 1 -10.60 -41.65 -52.79
C MET A 1 -12.10 -41.55 -52.56
N ARG A 2 -12.72 -40.45 -53.04
CA ARG A 2 -14.14 -40.25 -53.48
C ARG A 2 -15.25 -40.98 -52.70
N ARG A 3 -16.40 -40.39 -52.30
CA ARG A 3 -17.14 -39.19 -52.70
C ARG A 3 -18.42 -39.17 -51.84
N MET A 4 -18.88 -37.96 -51.48
CA MET A 4 -20.29 -37.45 -51.56
C MET A 4 -21.41 -38.18 -50.79
N SER A 5 -22.48 -37.57 -50.26
CA SER A 5 -22.98 -36.18 -50.17
C SER A 5 -24.42 -36.21 -49.59
N LEU A 6 -24.77 -35.20 -48.77
CA LEU A 6 -26.06 -34.44 -48.70
C LEU A 6 -27.39 -35.22 -48.42
N LEU A 7 -28.39 -34.75 -47.66
CA LEU A 7 -29.14 -33.47 -47.61
C LEU A 7 -29.84 -33.31 -46.22
N ARG A 8 -29.86 -32.14 -45.55
CA ARG A 8 -30.92 -31.07 -45.51
C ARG A 8 -32.32 -31.56 -45.11
N VAL A 9 -33.02 -30.97 -44.12
CA VAL A 9 -33.91 -29.76 -44.18
C VAL A 9 -34.30 -29.41 -42.72
N GLN A 10 -34.01 -28.24 -42.13
CA GLN A 10 -34.69 -26.93 -42.16
C GLN A 10 -36.18 -26.88 -41.70
N GLY A 11 -36.47 -26.15 -40.62
CA GLY A 11 -37.68 -25.29 -40.58
C GLY A 11 -38.64 -25.36 -39.38
N MET A 12 -38.80 -24.19 -38.74
CA MET A 12 -40.07 -23.55 -38.37
C MET A 12 -40.63 -23.65 -36.92
N ARG A 13 -40.26 -22.62 -36.14
CA ARG A 13 -41.04 -21.74 -35.23
C ARG A 13 -42.50 -22.14 -34.93
N ILE A 14 -42.89 -22.16 -33.64
CA ILE A 14 -44.09 -21.47 -33.08
C ILE A 14 -43.81 -21.09 -31.60
N MET A 15 -44.02 -19.82 -31.26
CA MET A 15 -44.19 -19.30 -29.90
C MET A 15 -45.65 -19.47 -29.48
N ALA A 16 -45.92 -19.89 -28.24
CA ALA A 16 -47.14 -19.52 -27.53
C ALA A 16 -46.97 -19.73 -26.02
N SER A 17 -46.82 -18.60 -25.33
CA SER A 17 -47.08 -18.39 -23.91
C SER A 17 -48.50 -18.84 -23.53
N LEU A 18 -48.67 -19.53 -22.41
CA LEU A 18 -49.87 -19.37 -21.57
C LEU A 18 -49.52 -19.76 -20.12
N SER A 19 -49.50 -18.76 -19.26
CA SER A 19 -49.57 -18.92 -17.81
C SER A 19 -51.05 -19.07 -17.39
N MET A 20 -51.24 -19.41 -16.10
CA MET A 20 -52.51 -19.36 -15.36
C MET A 20 -53.39 -20.61 -15.60
N LEU A 21 -53.80 -21.41 -14.62
CA LEU A 21 -54.46 -21.07 -13.36
C LEU A 21 -54.46 -22.32 -12.44
N LEU A 22 -54.32 -22.11 -11.12
CA LEU A 22 -55.21 -22.65 -10.05
C LEU A 22 -55.17 -24.19 -9.78
N VAL A 23 -55.07 -24.74 -8.57
CA VAL A 23 -55.88 -24.59 -7.34
C VAL A 23 -55.24 -25.41 -6.20
N LEU A 24 -55.36 -24.87 -4.97
CA LEU A 24 -55.47 -25.48 -3.62
C LEU A 24 -55.29 -27.02 -3.49
N CYS A 25 -54.69 -27.58 -2.44
CA CYS A 25 -55.06 -27.56 -1.01
C CYS A 25 -54.12 -28.63 -0.38
N VAL A 26 -53.58 -28.58 0.84
CA VAL A 26 -54.24 -28.65 2.15
C VAL A 26 -53.17 -28.42 3.22
N ILE A 27 -53.59 -27.74 4.27
CA ILE A 27 -52.93 -27.39 5.51
C ILE A 27 -52.71 -28.62 6.40
N THR A 28 -51.51 -28.77 7.00
CA THR A 28 -51.39 -29.41 8.31
C THR A 28 -50.45 -28.60 9.19
N ALA A 29 -51.01 -28.06 10.28
CA ALA A 29 -50.31 -27.32 11.30
C ALA A 29 -49.67 -28.25 12.34
N CYS A 30 -48.52 -27.87 12.88
CA CYS A 30 -48.08 -28.25 14.22
C CYS A 30 -47.20 -27.14 14.84
N SER A 31 -47.78 -26.48 15.85
CA SER A 31 -47.21 -26.09 17.15
C SER A 31 -45.76 -25.61 17.28
N MET A 32 -45.65 -24.42 17.90
CA MET A 32 -44.46 -23.81 18.48
C MET A 32 -43.83 -24.66 19.61
N GLY A 33 -42.51 -24.50 19.82
CA GLY A 33 -41.86 -24.89 21.08
C GLY A 33 -40.33 -24.99 21.03
N SER A 34 -39.68 -24.03 21.69
CA SER A 34 -38.39 -24.19 22.42
C SER A 34 -37.06 -23.97 21.68
N SER A 35 -36.52 -22.78 21.96
CA SER A 35 -35.12 -22.42 22.20
C SER A 35 -34.09 -23.54 22.23
N SER A 36 -33.13 -23.48 21.31
CA SER A 36 -31.77 -23.98 21.55
C SER A 36 -30.73 -22.99 21.02
N SER A 37 -29.87 -22.60 21.95
CA SER A 37 -28.74 -21.71 21.77
C SER A 37 -27.80 -22.24 20.69
N SER A 38 -27.52 -21.44 19.67
CA SER A 38 -26.41 -21.67 18.74
C SER A 38 -25.62 -20.38 18.60
N ALA A 39 -24.42 -20.38 19.17
CA ALA A 39 -23.43 -19.34 19.03
C ALA A 39 -23.08 -19.14 17.54
N PRO A 40 -22.97 -17.90 17.04
CA PRO A 40 -22.39 -17.65 15.74
C PRO A 40 -20.89 -17.38 15.90
N LEU A 41 -20.06 -18.38 15.66
CA LEU A 41 -18.84 -18.20 14.88
C LEU A 41 -19.12 -18.90 13.56
N PRO A 42 -18.90 -18.29 12.38
CA PRO A 42 -17.64 -17.61 12.05
C PRO A 42 -17.77 -16.44 11.05
N ARG A 43 -16.75 -15.58 10.95
CA ARG A 43 -16.43 -14.99 9.63
C ARG A 43 -14.96 -14.60 9.51
N LYS A 44 -14.31 -15.29 8.58
CA LYS A 44 -13.06 -14.96 7.90
C LYS A 44 -12.87 -13.43 7.76
N ALA A 45 -11.80 -12.88 8.31
CA ALA A 45 -11.21 -11.66 7.78
C ALA A 45 -10.38 -12.03 6.53
N GLN A 46 -11.06 -12.52 5.50
CA GLN A 46 -10.58 -12.42 4.12
C GLN A 46 -11.30 -11.21 3.52
N VAL A 47 -10.77 -10.01 3.76
CA VAL A 47 -10.97 -8.92 2.81
C VAL A 47 -9.72 -8.89 1.95
N ALA A 48 -9.63 -9.87 1.05
CA ALA A 48 -8.76 -9.73 -0.11
C ALA A 48 -9.42 -8.68 -1.00
N MET A 49 -8.95 -7.44 -0.91
CA MET A 49 -9.31 -6.46 -1.93
C MET A 49 -8.69 -6.90 -3.27
N PRO A 50 -9.39 -6.76 -4.40
CA PRO A 50 -8.83 -7.07 -5.70
C PRO A 50 -7.76 -6.02 -6.03
N ILE A 51 -6.49 -6.39 -5.89
CA ILE A 51 -5.37 -5.51 -6.27
C ILE A 51 -5.25 -5.56 -7.79
N SER A 52 -5.76 -4.53 -8.47
CA SER A 52 -5.49 -4.29 -9.88
C SER A 52 -4.00 -4.04 -10.09
N THR A 53 -3.39 -4.76 -11.03
CA THR A 53 -2.01 -4.57 -11.46
C THR A 53 -1.77 -3.15 -12.01
N PRO A 54 -0.72 -2.43 -11.56
CA PRO A 54 -0.33 -1.15 -12.16
C PRO A 54 0.18 -1.30 -13.60
N PRO A 55 -0.20 -0.44 -14.55
CA PRO A 55 0.47 -0.35 -15.85
C PRO A 55 1.89 0.18 -15.72
N LYS A 56 2.78 -0.29 -16.60
CA LYS A 56 4.24 -0.02 -16.65
C LYS A 56 4.66 1.44 -16.88
N ASP A 57 3.76 2.35 -17.23
CA ASP A 57 4.13 3.57 -17.96
C ASP A 57 4.06 4.87 -17.15
N GLY A 58 3.89 4.78 -15.81
CA GLY A 58 3.59 5.92 -14.94
C GLY A 58 4.73 6.39 -14.03
N TRP A 59 5.87 5.70 -13.96
CA TRP A 59 6.98 6.09 -13.08
C TRP A 59 8.27 6.28 -13.87
N HIS A 60 8.40 7.46 -14.48
CA HIS A 60 9.67 7.92 -15.02
C HIS A 60 10.21 9.04 -14.13
N PHE A 61 11.35 8.78 -13.48
CA PHE A 61 12.07 9.79 -12.72
C PHE A 61 12.87 10.65 -13.69
N SER A 62 12.56 11.95 -13.72
CA SER A 62 13.23 12.91 -14.60
C SER A 62 14.41 13.54 -13.88
N SER A 63 15.59 13.55 -14.51
CA SER A 63 16.73 14.37 -14.07
C SER A 63 16.54 15.81 -14.57
N ARG A 64 15.81 16.65 -13.83
CA ARG A 64 15.69 18.09 -14.15
C ARG A 64 16.87 18.89 -13.56
N PRO A 65 17.40 19.90 -14.26
CA PRO A 65 18.47 20.77 -13.73
C PRO A 65 18.02 21.61 -12.53
N THR A 66 18.97 21.81 -11.61
CA THR A 66 18.88 22.53 -10.33
C THR A 66 18.46 24.00 -10.53
N PRO A 67 17.43 24.51 -9.83
CA PRO A 67 17.17 25.95 -9.77
C PRO A 67 18.17 26.64 -8.82
N THR A 68 18.68 27.79 -9.22
CA THR A 68 19.56 28.66 -8.42
C THR A 68 18.81 29.23 -7.21
N PRO A 69 19.36 29.16 -5.97
CA PRO A 69 18.69 29.67 -4.79
C PRO A 69 18.75 31.20 -4.68
N VAL A 70 17.64 31.80 -4.25
CA VAL A 70 17.53 33.22 -3.85
C VAL A 70 17.81 33.35 -2.34
N PRO A 71 18.62 34.33 -1.88
CA PRO A 71 18.93 34.46 -0.45
C PRO A 71 17.76 35.00 0.38
N PRO A 72 17.47 34.45 1.58
CA PRO A 72 16.49 35.02 2.50
C PRO A 72 17.09 36.11 3.41
N THR A 73 16.29 37.14 3.69
CA THR A 73 16.58 38.24 4.63
C THR A 73 16.43 37.76 6.10
N PRO A 74 17.34 38.11 7.02
CA PRO A 74 17.30 37.61 8.39
C PRO A 74 16.33 38.42 9.27
N THR A 75 15.47 37.73 10.03
CA THR A 75 14.70 38.31 11.14
C THR A 75 14.91 37.51 12.43
N LYS A 76 15.06 38.23 13.54
CA LYS A 76 15.45 37.78 14.90
C LYS A 76 14.39 36.87 15.55
N PRO A 77 14.75 35.79 16.27
CA PRO A 77 13.77 34.90 16.91
C PRO A 77 13.37 35.36 18.33
N ALA A 78 12.08 35.18 18.64
CA ALA A 78 11.54 35.18 20.00
C ALA A 78 11.54 33.75 20.58
N PRO A 79 11.59 33.58 21.91
CA PRO A 79 11.68 32.25 22.52
C PRO A 79 10.28 31.64 22.65
N THR A 80 10.04 30.51 21.96
CA THR A 80 8.80 29.74 22.07
C THR A 80 9.11 28.29 22.41
N THR A 81 8.48 27.83 23.49
CA THR A 81 8.48 26.46 24.02
C THR A 81 8.24 25.43 22.92
N VAL A 82 9.22 24.56 22.67
CA VAL A 82 9.18 23.63 21.54
C VAL A 82 8.47 22.33 21.93
N THR A 83 7.17 22.24 21.66
CA THR A 83 6.54 20.94 21.43
C THR A 83 6.93 20.53 20.00
N THR A 84 8.00 19.75 19.84
CA THR A 84 8.43 19.24 18.53
C THR A 84 7.44 18.17 18.05
N THR A 85 6.30 18.60 17.52
CA THR A 85 5.52 17.75 16.60
C THR A 85 6.38 17.56 15.36
N MET A 86 6.73 16.31 15.04
CA MET A 86 7.36 15.93 13.77
C MET A 86 6.35 16.18 12.66
N GLY A 87 6.34 17.41 12.15
CA GLY A 87 5.46 17.85 11.08
C GLY A 87 5.97 17.44 9.70
N MET A 88 5.05 17.42 8.74
CA MET A 88 5.36 17.27 7.32
C MET A 88 6.32 18.37 6.86
N LEU A 89 7.44 17.99 6.23
CA LEU A 89 8.39 18.94 5.64
C LEU A 89 7.96 19.30 4.22
N PRO A 90 8.02 20.58 3.81
CA PRO A 90 7.71 21.00 2.45
C PRO A 90 8.57 20.30 1.37
N PRO A 91 8.11 20.28 0.10
CA PRO A 91 8.91 19.80 -1.02
C PRO A 91 10.28 20.47 -1.10
N GLY A 92 11.32 19.69 -1.41
CA GLY A 92 12.69 20.17 -1.55
C GLY A 92 13.42 20.50 -0.24
N SER A 93 12.79 20.28 0.92
CA SER A 93 13.46 20.44 2.22
C SER A 93 14.65 19.50 2.36
N ALA A 94 15.68 19.94 3.09
CA ALA A 94 16.73 19.03 3.56
C ALA A 94 16.10 17.99 4.49
N LEU A 95 16.33 16.71 4.18
CA LEU A 95 15.80 15.61 4.97
C LEU A 95 16.70 15.33 6.19
N PRO A 96 16.11 15.03 7.36
CA PRO A 96 16.90 14.71 8.55
C PRO A 96 17.74 13.44 8.39
N GLY A 97 18.86 13.38 9.11
CA GLY A 97 19.73 12.21 9.13
C GLY A 97 19.20 11.08 10.02
N GLU A 98 19.79 9.89 9.90
CA GLU A 98 19.37 8.70 10.66
C GLU A 98 19.44 8.87 12.17
N ALA A 99 20.59 9.32 12.68
CA ALA A 99 20.83 9.48 14.11
C ALA A 99 19.90 10.54 14.70
N GLU A 100 19.62 11.61 13.94
CA GLU A 100 18.68 12.64 14.32
C GLU A 100 17.26 12.04 14.45
N CYS A 101 16.81 11.27 13.47
CA CYS A 101 15.51 10.64 13.52
C CYS A 101 15.39 9.58 14.61
N ALA A 102 16.42 8.78 14.83
CA ALA A 102 16.45 7.80 15.91
C ALA A 102 16.31 8.46 17.29
N ALA A 103 16.91 9.65 17.48
CA ALA A 103 16.79 10.44 18.71
C ALA A 103 15.41 11.09 18.90
N ARG A 104 14.67 11.33 17.81
CA ARG A 104 13.33 11.94 17.83
C ARG A 104 12.20 10.92 18.03
N VAL A 105 12.47 9.62 17.93
CA VAL A 105 11.49 8.56 18.18
C VAL A 105 11.02 8.60 19.63
N GLN A 106 9.71 8.66 19.81
CA GLN A 106 9.08 8.51 21.12
C GLN A 106 8.98 7.02 21.45
N ARG A 107 9.89 6.58 22.32
CA ARG A 107 9.95 5.19 22.77
C ARG A 107 8.77 4.86 23.67
N SER A 108 8.22 3.66 23.53
CA SER A 108 7.15 3.17 24.39
C SER A 108 7.19 1.64 24.51
N SER A 109 6.59 1.10 25.56
CA SER A 109 6.40 -0.36 25.69
C SER A 109 5.26 -0.90 24.80
N TRP A 110 4.62 -0.04 24.00
CA TRP A 110 3.51 -0.43 23.16
C TRP A 110 4.02 -0.99 21.83
N GLU A 111 3.81 -2.29 21.65
CA GLU A 111 4.02 -3.04 20.40
C GLU A 111 2.77 -3.88 20.11
N PRO A 112 1.86 -3.43 19.24
CA PRO A 112 0.64 -4.18 18.90
C PRO A 112 0.90 -5.40 17.99
N ARG A 113 2.13 -5.55 17.49
CA ARG A 113 2.54 -6.55 16.50
C ARG A 113 3.81 -7.29 16.94
N PRO A 114 3.78 -8.01 18.07
CA PRO A 114 4.94 -8.77 18.56
C PRO A 114 5.47 -9.79 17.54
N GLN A 115 4.63 -10.28 16.62
CA GLN A 115 5.05 -11.16 15.53
C GLN A 115 6.03 -10.51 14.54
N ASN A 116 6.17 -9.19 14.55
CA ASN A 116 7.14 -8.48 13.72
C ASN A 116 8.55 -8.46 14.36
N ALA A 117 8.73 -8.94 15.59
CA ALA A 117 9.97 -8.77 16.36
C ALA A 117 11.23 -9.09 15.56
N ASP A 118 11.32 -10.25 14.92
CA ASP A 118 12.49 -10.62 14.13
C ASP A 118 12.77 -9.62 12.99
N ALA A 119 11.73 -9.19 12.28
CA ALA A 119 11.88 -8.29 11.14
C ALA A 119 12.11 -6.83 11.55
N ASN A 120 11.59 -6.41 12.70
CA ASN A 120 11.86 -5.11 13.30
C ASN A 120 13.32 -4.97 13.80
N HIS A 121 14.02 -6.09 13.98
CA HIS A 121 15.41 -6.13 14.46
C HIS A 121 16.41 -6.63 13.40
N ARG A 122 15.96 -6.80 12.15
CA ARG A 122 16.88 -6.95 11.03
C ARG A 122 17.29 -5.59 10.50
N VAL A 123 18.51 -5.53 10.02
CA VAL A 123 19.06 -4.40 9.28
C VAL A 123 19.71 -4.93 8.00
N PRO A 124 19.65 -4.20 6.88
CA PRO A 124 20.30 -4.60 5.65
C PRO A 124 21.83 -4.67 5.81
N THR A 125 22.43 -5.68 5.19
CA THR A 125 23.88 -5.71 4.99
C THR A 125 24.31 -4.74 3.89
N THR A 126 25.57 -4.31 3.91
CA THR A 126 26.16 -3.50 2.84
C THR A 126 25.99 -4.14 1.45
N SER A 127 26.11 -5.47 1.37
CA SER A 127 25.93 -6.20 0.11
C SER A 127 24.49 -6.16 -0.40
N GLN A 128 23.50 -6.17 0.49
CA GLN A 128 22.10 -6.02 0.10
C GLN A 128 21.80 -4.58 -0.34
N LEU A 129 22.30 -3.57 0.36
CA LEU A 129 22.14 -2.16 -0.03
C LEU A 129 22.80 -1.85 -1.37
N ALA A 130 23.95 -2.47 -1.68
CA ALA A 130 24.64 -2.32 -2.95
C ALA A 130 23.84 -2.84 -4.17
N GLN A 131 22.79 -3.66 -3.94
CA GLN A 131 21.94 -4.18 -5.01
C GLN A 131 20.84 -3.20 -5.43
N LEU A 132 20.55 -2.17 -4.62
CA LEU A 132 19.49 -1.21 -4.90
C LEU A 132 19.76 -0.47 -6.21
N ASP A 133 18.75 -0.41 -7.09
CA ASP A 133 18.84 0.35 -8.33
C ASP A 133 18.75 1.87 -8.03
N PRO A 134 19.81 2.65 -8.27
CA PRO A 134 19.78 4.10 -8.02
C PRO A 134 18.83 4.86 -8.95
N LYS A 135 18.34 4.24 -10.03
CA LYS A 135 17.39 4.87 -10.97
C LYS A 135 15.94 4.75 -10.51
N GLN A 136 15.65 3.86 -9.55
CA GLN A 136 14.30 3.61 -9.06
C GLN A 136 13.82 4.64 -8.04
N ASN A 137 14.73 5.36 -7.40
CA ASN A 137 14.40 6.35 -6.39
C ASN A 137 15.53 7.37 -6.31
N LYS A 138 15.21 8.67 -6.36
CA LYS A 138 16.21 9.75 -6.25
C LYS A 138 17.01 9.63 -4.95
N TYR A 139 16.35 9.15 -3.91
CA TYR A 139 16.89 9.00 -2.57
C TYR A 139 17.37 7.58 -2.27
N THR A 140 17.60 6.73 -3.27
CA THR A 140 18.16 5.37 -3.04
C THR A 140 19.40 5.40 -2.15
N HIS A 141 20.26 6.43 -2.31
CA HIS A 141 21.47 6.61 -1.52
C HIS A 141 21.24 6.93 -0.02
N GLN A 142 20.01 7.33 0.36
CA GLN A 142 19.65 7.62 1.76
C GLN A 142 18.96 6.42 2.45
N ILE A 143 18.60 5.38 1.67
CA ILE A 143 17.98 4.16 2.18
C ILE A 143 19.03 3.28 2.82
N THR A 144 18.79 2.90 4.06
CA THR A 144 19.73 2.13 4.88
C THR A 144 19.06 0.99 5.63
N GLY A 145 17.78 1.15 6.00
CA GLY A 145 17.06 0.25 6.91
C GLY A 145 17.66 0.17 8.31
N ASN A 146 18.56 1.09 8.69
CA ASN A 146 19.39 0.95 9.88
C ASN A 146 18.70 1.51 11.14
N PHE A 147 17.53 0.97 11.46
CA PHE A 147 16.82 1.27 12.70
C PHE A 147 16.10 0.04 13.23
N THR A 148 16.11 -0.13 14.55
CA THR A 148 15.45 -1.23 15.24
C THR A 148 14.62 -0.70 16.42
N GLY A 149 13.52 -1.40 16.71
CA GLY A 149 12.59 -1.01 17.77
C GLY A 149 11.24 -1.72 17.63
N THR A 150 10.19 -1.11 18.17
CA THR A 150 8.82 -1.54 17.88
C THR A 150 8.41 -1.12 16.46
N THR A 151 7.34 -1.71 15.93
CA THR A 151 6.76 -1.31 14.65
C THR A 151 6.30 0.14 14.68
N ASP A 152 5.77 0.64 15.80
CA ASP A 152 5.44 2.07 15.92
C ASP A 152 6.69 2.96 15.89
N GLU A 153 7.76 2.56 16.60
CA GLU A 153 9.03 3.28 16.61
C GLU A 153 9.65 3.35 15.20
N ILE A 154 9.57 2.26 14.44
CA ILE A 154 10.01 2.23 13.02
C ILE A 154 9.17 3.19 12.18
N LEU A 155 7.83 3.19 12.32
CA LEU A 155 6.97 4.10 11.57
C LEU A 155 7.24 5.57 11.91
N GLN A 156 7.55 5.90 13.17
CA GLN A 156 8.00 7.23 13.59
C GLN A 156 9.35 7.61 12.96
N TRP A 157 10.30 6.68 12.99
CA TRP A 157 11.63 6.90 12.44
C TRP A 157 11.58 7.16 10.92
N VAL A 158 10.82 6.36 10.18
CA VAL A 158 10.60 6.55 8.74
C VAL A 158 9.90 7.88 8.45
N ALA A 159 8.86 8.23 9.22
CA ALA A 159 8.18 9.51 9.09
C ALA A 159 9.15 10.69 9.20
N CYS A 160 10.06 10.64 10.17
CA CYS A 160 11.11 11.63 10.34
C CYS A 160 12.06 11.71 9.15
N LYS A 161 12.64 10.58 8.73
CA LYS A 161 13.65 10.56 7.66
C LYS A 161 13.12 11.16 6.38
N TRP A 162 11.85 10.93 6.08
CA TRP A 162 11.22 11.40 4.86
C TRP A 162 10.41 12.69 5.02
N GLY A 163 10.40 13.27 6.23
CA GLY A 163 9.67 14.50 6.54
C GLY A 163 8.18 14.36 6.26
N ILE A 164 7.59 13.23 6.65
CA ILE A 164 6.17 12.93 6.50
C ILE A 164 5.49 12.95 7.86
N ASP A 165 4.23 13.38 7.91
CA ASP A 165 3.41 13.25 9.12
C ASP A 165 3.36 11.77 9.57
N PRO A 166 3.82 11.43 10.79
CA PRO A 166 3.86 10.05 11.26
C PRO A 166 2.48 9.38 11.29
N ASP A 167 1.40 10.13 11.41
CA ASP A 167 0.07 9.56 11.39
C ASP A 167 -0.40 9.19 9.98
N ILE A 168 0.15 9.82 8.93
CA ILE A 168 -0.04 9.33 7.54
C ILE A 168 0.66 7.99 7.37
N VAL A 169 1.89 7.88 7.87
CA VAL A 169 2.70 6.65 7.84
C VAL A 169 1.98 5.48 8.53
N ARG A 170 1.48 5.75 9.73
CA ARG A 170 0.65 4.81 10.48
C ARG A 170 -0.63 4.43 9.77
N ALA A 171 -1.37 5.40 9.25
CA ALA A 171 -2.64 5.16 8.55
C ALA A 171 -2.47 4.31 7.29
N GLN A 172 -1.43 4.59 6.50
CA GLN A 172 -1.10 3.78 5.33
C GLN A 172 -0.78 2.34 5.75
N ALA A 173 0.07 2.15 6.78
CA ALA A 173 0.39 0.82 7.27
C ALA A 173 -0.85 0.06 7.79
N VAL A 174 -1.89 0.75 8.30
CA VAL A 174 -3.17 0.11 8.62
C VAL A 174 -3.83 -0.43 7.35
N VAL A 175 -3.94 0.40 6.31
CA VAL A 175 -4.56 0.02 5.03
C VAL A 175 -3.83 -1.14 4.35
N GLU A 176 -2.50 -1.10 4.35
CA GLU A 176 -1.68 -2.05 3.60
C GLU A 176 -1.59 -3.44 4.25
N SER A 177 -1.52 -3.49 5.58
CA SER A 177 -1.22 -4.75 6.28
C SER A 177 -1.76 -4.86 7.70
N TYR A 178 -2.50 -3.86 8.18
CA TYR A 178 -2.78 -3.71 9.62
C TYR A 178 -1.51 -3.77 10.47
N TRP A 179 -0.40 -3.25 9.96
CA TRP A 179 0.94 -3.29 10.56
C TRP A 179 1.57 -4.70 10.68
N VAL A 180 1.14 -5.67 9.88
CA VAL A 180 1.72 -7.03 9.91
C VAL A 180 2.80 -7.16 8.83
N GLN A 181 4.07 -7.26 9.23
CA GLN A 181 5.21 -7.36 8.30
C GLN A 181 5.13 -8.61 7.41
N SER A 182 4.62 -9.73 7.93
CA SER A 182 4.55 -10.99 7.17
C SER A 182 3.44 -11.02 6.11
N THR A 183 2.69 -9.92 5.94
CA THR A 183 1.58 -9.83 4.97
C THR A 183 2.07 -10.02 3.54
N LYS A 184 1.33 -10.84 2.80
CA LYS A 184 1.57 -11.15 1.39
C LYS A 184 0.32 -10.87 0.57
N GLY A 185 0.49 -10.29 -0.60
CA GLY A 185 -0.61 -9.93 -1.50
C GLY A 185 -0.36 -10.30 -2.95
N GLY A 186 -1.41 -10.23 -3.76
CA GLY A 186 -1.33 -10.43 -5.22
C GLY A 186 -0.78 -11.80 -5.61
N ALA A 187 -1.46 -12.86 -5.20
CA ALA A 187 -1.13 -14.22 -5.64
C ALA A 187 -1.18 -14.30 -7.19
N THR A 188 -0.16 -14.92 -7.78
CA THR A 188 -0.05 -15.11 -9.22
C THR A 188 0.43 -16.51 -9.54
N THR A 189 -0.10 -17.08 -10.63
CA THR A 189 0.36 -18.34 -11.22
C THR A 189 1.46 -18.13 -12.26
N ASN A 190 1.82 -16.88 -12.57
CA ASN A 190 2.93 -16.59 -13.46
C ASN A 190 4.26 -16.71 -12.72
N GLN A 191 4.91 -17.86 -12.85
CA GLN A 191 6.19 -18.15 -12.20
C GLN A 191 7.30 -17.14 -12.55
N SER A 192 7.28 -16.54 -13.75
CA SER A 192 8.34 -15.63 -14.22
C SER A 192 8.44 -14.32 -13.44
N VAL A 193 7.38 -13.95 -12.69
CA VAL A 193 7.38 -12.76 -11.84
C VAL A 193 7.56 -13.10 -10.36
N CYS A 194 7.79 -14.36 -10.01
CA CYS A 194 7.96 -14.74 -8.61
C CYS A 194 9.28 -14.22 -8.02
N PRO A 195 9.24 -13.71 -6.77
CA PRO A 195 10.47 -13.50 -6.02
C PRO A 195 11.30 -14.80 -5.92
N PRO A 196 12.64 -14.72 -5.92
CA PRO A 196 13.51 -15.88 -5.82
C PRO A 196 13.15 -16.76 -4.61
N GLY A 197 12.96 -18.06 -4.86
CA GLY A 197 12.67 -19.04 -3.81
C GLY A 197 11.25 -19.01 -3.24
N THR A 198 10.29 -18.33 -3.88
CA THR A 198 8.92 -18.21 -3.34
C THR A 198 7.84 -18.99 -4.09
N TRP A 199 8.19 -19.63 -5.21
CA TRP A 199 7.26 -20.49 -5.95
C TRP A 199 6.98 -21.78 -5.16
N ASP A 200 5.72 -22.06 -4.86
CA ASP A 200 5.31 -23.25 -4.08
C ASP A 200 4.90 -24.45 -4.97
N GLY A 201 5.13 -24.36 -6.27
CA GLY A 201 4.66 -25.33 -7.26
C GLY A 201 3.33 -24.95 -7.94
N LYS A 202 2.61 -23.94 -7.42
CA LYS A 202 1.31 -23.51 -7.94
C LYS A 202 1.19 -21.99 -8.08
N ALA A 203 1.70 -21.24 -7.11
CA ALA A 203 1.61 -19.79 -7.08
C ALA A 203 2.78 -19.16 -6.30
N CYS A 204 2.86 -17.85 -6.38
CA CYS A 204 3.66 -17.01 -5.49
C CYS A 204 2.95 -15.68 -5.26
N TYR A 205 3.42 -14.90 -4.29
CA TYR A 205 2.89 -13.56 -3.99
C TYR A 205 3.79 -12.46 -4.56
N GLN A 206 3.19 -11.33 -4.93
CA GLN A 206 3.89 -10.19 -5.52
C GLN A 206 4.11 -9.05 -4.54
N TYR A 207 3.22 -8.88 -3.57
CA TYR A 207 3.26 -7.79 -2.59
C TYR A 207 3.72 -8.32 -1.24
N TRP A 208 4.62 -7.61 -0.57
CA TRP A 208 5.29 -8.08 0.64
C TRP A 208 5.46 -6.96 1.65
N GLY A 209 5.42 -7.32 2.93
CA GLY A 209 5.84 -6.41 3.99
C GLY A 209 4.73 -5.51 4.53
N LEU A 210 5.11 -4.72 5.52
CA LEU A 210 4.27 -3.77 6.24
C LEU A 210 3.49 -2.80 5.33
N LEU A 211 4.11 -2.38 4.23
CA LEU A 211 3.56 -1.40 3.28
C LEU A 211 3.35 -2.00 1.88
N GLN A 212 3.29 -3.34 1.75
CA GLN A 212 2.96 -4.05 0.51
C GLN A 212 3.83 -3.66 -0.70
N LEU A 213 5.15 -3.72 -0.53
CA LEU A 213 6.11 -3.50 -1.61
C LEU A 213 5.97 -4.58 -2.70
N THR A 214 5.84 -4.16 -3.96
CA THR A 214 5.68 -5.10 -5.08
C THR A 214 7.02 -5.56 -5.65
N TYR A 215 7.33 -6.85 -5.56
CA TYR A 215 8.56 -7.43 -6.10
C TYR A 215 8.75 -7.18 -7.60
N GLN A 216 7.68 -7.29 -8.41
CA GLN A 216 7.77 -7.16 -9.87
C GLN A 216 8.42 -5.85 -10.32
N TYR A 217 8.16 -4.76 -9.60
CA TYR A 217 8.66 -3.42 -9.91
C TYR A 217 9.94 -3.09 -9.12
N TRP A 218 10.06 -3.58 -7.89
CA TRP A 218 11.13 -3.22 -6.96
C TRP A 218 12.06 -4.41 -6.67
N LYS A 219 12.46 -5.14 -7.71
CA LYS A 219 13.23 -6.39 -7.56
C LYS A 219 14.51 -6.25 -6.73
N SER A 220 15.20 -5.10 -6.84
CA SER A 220 16.43 -4.84 -6.10
C SER A 220 16.23 -4.72 -4.58
N ALA A 221 14.99 -4.47 -4.13
CA ALA A 221 14.66 -4.44 -2.71
C ALA A 221 14.47 -5.87 -2.12
N TRP A 222 14.54 -6.92 -2.94
CA TRP A 222 14.53 -8.31 -2.46
C TRP A 222 15.92 -8.72 -1.92
N PRO A 223 16.02 -9.46 -0.81
CA PRO A 223 14.94 -9.98 0.04
C PRO A 223 14.49 -9.02 1.16
N MET A 224 15.13 -7.86 1.29
CA MET A 224 14.92 -6.92 2.41
C MET A 224 13.44 -6.52 2.57
N MET A 225 12.69 -6.30 1.48
CA MET A 225 11.25 -5.97 1.55
C MET A 225 10.41 -7.02 2.31
N ARG A 226 10.85 -8.28 2.30
CA ARG A 226 10.18 -9.39 3.00
C ARG A 226 10.63 -9.45 4.46
N ASP A 227 11.94 -9.30 4.67
CA ASP A 227 12.57 -9.69 5.93
C ASP A 227 12.77 -8.56 6.92
N ASP A 228 12.73 -7.29 6.47
CA ASP A 228 13.15 -6.13 7.23
C ASP A 228 12.07 -5.04 7.20
N THR A 229 11.52 -4.73 8.37
CA THR A 229 10.42 -3.78 8.51
C THR A 229 10.89 -2.34 8.31
N ALA A 230 12.05 -1.97 8.84
CA ALA A 230 12.59 -0.62 8.73
C ALA A 230 12.96 -0.30 7.28
N PHE A 231 13.70 -1.19 6.62
CA PHE A 231 14.02 -1.07 5.21
C PHE A 231 12.75 -1.00 4.34
N GLY A 232 11.79 -1.92 4.54
CA GLY A 232 10.59 -1.97 3.73
C GLY A 232 9.78 -0.67 3.81
N ALA A 233 9.62 -0.14 5.03
CA ALA A 233 8.93 1.12 5.25
C ALA A 233 9.70 2.32 4.68
N GLU A 234 11.02 2.34 4.86
CA GLU A 234 11.88 3.39 4.33
C GLU A 234 11.87 3.44 2.80
N TYR A 235 11.92 2.28 2.14
CA TYR A 235 11.92 2.20 0.68
C TYR A 235 10.64 2.78 0.07
N VAL A 236 9.46 2.45 0.64
CA VAL A 236 8.18 3.06 0.23
C VAL A 236 8.21 4.56 0.40
N TYR A 237 8.66 5.05 1.56
CA TYR A 237 8.60 6.47 1.85
C TYR A 237 9.63 7.29 1.09
N GLY A 238 10.75 6.70 0.67
CA GLY A 238 11.64 7.32 -0.30
C GLY A 238 10.98 7.50 -1.68
N LEU A 239 10.16 6.53 -2.13
CA LEU A 239 9.39 6.66 -3.38
C LEU A 239 8.30 7.73 -3.26
N ILE A 240 7.52 7.70 -2.17
CA ILE A 240 6.49 8.70 -1.90
C ILE A 240 7.11 10.10 -1.80
N ARG A 241 8.27 10.22 -1.12
CA ARG A 241 8.98 11.48 -1.01
C ARG A 241 9.50 11.98 -2.36
N THR A 242 10.00 11.09 -3.22
CA THR A 242 10.40 11.42 -4.59
C THR A 242 9.23 12.01 -5.38
N CYS A 243 8.04 11.42 -5.29
CA CYS A 243 6.83 12.00 -5.87
C CYS A 243 6.49 13.38 -5.24
N TYR A 244 6.54 13.47 -3.92
CA TYR A 244 6.18 14.67 -3.18
C TYR A 244 7.09 15.87 -3.52
N ASP A 245 8.37 15.61 -3.78
CA ASP A 245 9.38 16.60 -4.18
C ASP A 245 9.32 16.98 -5.67
N GLY A 246 8.30 16.56 -6.42
CA GLY A 246 8.13 16.99 -7.82
C GLY A 246 9.00 16.23 -8.83
N GLN A 247 9.52 15.05 -8.47
CA GLN A 247 10.50 14.31 -9.29
C GLN A 247 9.90 13.15 -10.09
N ALA A 248 8.61 12.88 -9.91
CA ALA A 248 7.88 11.89 -10.70
C ALA A 248 7.35 12.51 -12.01
N SER A 249 6.90 11.67 -12.93
CA SER A 249 6.23 12.09 -14.16
C SER A 249 5.06 11.16 -14.43
N TYR A 250 3.90 11.73 -14.77
CA TYR A 250 2.68 10.98 -15.05
C TYR A 250 2.14 11.36 -16.42
N THR A 251 1.74 10.36 -17.19
CA THR A 251 1.23 10.54 -18.57
C THR A 251 -0.29 10.50 -18.65
N ASN A 252 -0.96 10.02 -17.60
CA ASN A 252 -2.41 9.92 -17.56
C ASN A 252 -3.05 11.27 -17.21
N ALA A 253 -4.26 11.52 -17.73
CA ALA A 253 -5.12 12.56 -17.21
C ALA A 253 -5.68 12.13 -15.84
N PRO A 254 -5.75 13.03 -14.84
CA PRO A 254 -6.39 12.73 -13.57
C PRO A 254 -7.91 12.61 -13.71
N THR A 255 -8.55 11.97 -12.73
CA THR A 255 -10.02 11.99 -12.61
C THR A 255 -10.51 13.45 -12.57
N ALA A 256 -11.63 13.73 -13.25
CA ALA A 256 -12.20 15.08 -13.31
C ALA A 256 -12.39 15.67 -11.89
N GLY A 257 -11.99 16.93 -11.73
CA GLY A 257 -11.99 17.62 -10.44
C GLY A 257 -10.69 17.52 -9.63
N TYR A 258 -9.72 16.70 -10.08
CA TYR A 258 -8.39 16.63 -9.48
C TYR A 258 -7.34 17.37 -10.33
N PRO A 259 -6.35 18.01 -9.69
CA PRO A 259 -5.34 18.79 -10.41
C PRO A 259 -4.36 17.89 -11.16
N PRO A 260 -3.68 18.42 -12.21
CA PRO A 260 -2.51 17.76 -12.77
C PRO A 260 -1.40 17.63 -11.71
N TYR A 261 -0.41 16.78 -12.00
CA TYR A 261 0.69 16.54 -11.09
C TYR A 261 1.44 17.83 -10.73
N HIS A 262 1.70 18.00 -9.45
CA HIS A 262 2.51 19.07 -8.89
C HIS A 262 3.18 18.58 -7.59
N ALA A 263 4.32 19.18 -7.24
CA ALA A 263 4.99 18.91 -5.97
C ALA A 263 4.13 19.38 -4.79
N GLY A 264 4.26 18.72 -3.64
CA GLY A 264 3.56 19.11 -2.41
C GLY A 264 2.21 18.44 -2.17
N ASP A 265 1.75 17.59 -3.09
CA ASP A 265 0.51 16.84 -2.92
C ASP A 265 0.77 15.41 -2.40
N ILE A 266 0.77 15.28 -1.07
CA ILE A 266 1.00 13.99 -0.41
C ILE A 266 -0.11 12.98 -0.70
N TRP A 267 -1.34 13.43 -0.92
CA TRP A 267 -2.47 12.52 -1.19
C TRP A 267 -2.41 11.99 -2.61
N GLY A 268 -2.08 12.82 -3.59
CA GLY A 268 -1.80 12.38 -4.94
C GLY A 268 -0.65 11.38 -4.99
N CYS A 269 0.44 11.63 -4.26
CA CYS A 269 1.56 10.70 -4.16
C CYS A 269 1.21 9.39 -3.47
N MET A 270 0.36 9.42 -2.44
CA MET A 270 -0.17 8.24 -1.76
C MET A 270 -1.04 7.38 -2.71
N GLY A 271 -1.92 8.03 -3.49
CA GLY A 271 -2.72 7.33 -4.50
C GLY A 271 -1.88 6.80 -5.68
N SER A 272 -0.83 7.53 -6.05
CA SER A 272 0.10 7.09 -7.07
C SER A 272 0.91 5.89 -6.62
N TRP A 273 1.40 5.86 -5.36
CA TRP A 273 2.01 4.67 -4.77
C TRP A 273 1.15 3.43 -4.98
N TYR A 274 -0.15 3.53 -4.67
CA TYR A 274 -1.09 2.43 -4.81
C TYR A 274 -1.37 2.04 -6.27
N SER A 275 -1.62 3.01 -7.15
CA SER A 275 -2.17 2.76 -8.49
C SER A 275 -1.16 2.78 -9.63
N GLY A 276 -0.01 3.40 -9.40
CA GLY A 276 0.98 3.75 -10.42
C GLY A 276 0.62 4.96 -11.29
N GLN A 277 -0.50 5.62 -11.06
CA GLN A 277 -1.00 6.73 -11.90
C GLN A 277 -1.39 7.95 -11.04
N TRP A 278 -1.53 9.12 -11.66
CA TRP A 278 -1.93 10.34 -10.96
C TRP A 278 -3.46 10.45 -10.85
N TYR A 279 -4.00 10.36 -9.63
CA TYR A 279 -5.44 10.44 -9.34
C TYR A 279 -6.39 9.63 -10.27
N PRO A 280 -6.12 8.36 -10.61
CA PRO A 280 -7.15 7.50 -11.22
C PRO A 280 -8.25 7.18 -10.20
N ALA A 281 -9.43 6.76 -10.68
CA ALA A 281 -10.58 6.50 -9.81
C ALA A 281 -10.29 5.52 -8.65
N ASN A 282 -9.58 4.42 -8.92
CA ASN A 282 -9.20 3.45 -7.88
C ASN A 282 -8.23 4.01 -6.82
N ALA A 283 -7.38 4.98 -7.18
CA ALA A 283 -6.54 5.67 -6.21
C ALA A 283 -7.34 6.55 -5.26
N LEU A 284 -8.49 7.09 -5.68
CA LEU A 284 -9.34 7.92 -4.83
C LEU A 284 -9.93 7.11 -3.68
N ASP A 285 -10.35 5.87 -3.94
CA ASP A 285 -10.84 4.94 -2.92
C ASP A 285 -9.75 4.61 -1.90
N TYR A 286 -8.53 4.35 -2.37
CA TYR A 286 -7.38 4.11 -1.51
C TYR A 286 -7.05 5.34 -0.64
N ILE A 287 -6.96 6.54 -1.24
CA ILE A 287 -6.72 7.79 -0.52
C ILE A 287 -7.80 8.03 0.54
N SER A 288 -9.07 7.80 0.19
CA SER A 288 -10.19 7.92 1.13
C SER A 288 -10.03 6.97 2.32
N SER A 289 -9.63 5.72 2.07
CA SER A 289 -9.34 4.73 3.11
C SER A 289 -8.21 5.18 4.03
N VAL A 290 -7.08 5.64 3.49
CA VAL A 290 -5.96 6.15 4.29
C VAL A 290 -6.39 7.36 5.11
N LYS A 291 -7.11 8.33 4.53
CA LYS A 291 -7.64 9.50 5.25
C LYS A 291 -8.60 9.12 6.39
N LYS A 292 -9.41 8.08 6.18
CA LYS A 292 -10.30 7.55 7.23
C LYS A 292 -9.50 6.99 8.40
N HIS A 293 -8.48 6.15 8.14
CA HIS A 293 -7.62 5.61 9.19
C HIS A 293 -6.77 6.69 9.87
N TYR A 294 -6.32 7.70 9.12
CA TYR A 294 -5.63 8.88 9.63
C TYR A 294 -6.50 9.66 10.62
N THR A 295 -7.78 9.88 10.27
CA THR A 295 -8.73 10.61 11.12
C THR A 295 -9.09 9.81 12.36
N ASN A 296 -9.38 8.52 12.19
CA ASN A 296 -9.83 7.65 13.28
C ASN A 296 -8.71 7.16 14.20
N LYS A 297 -7.44 7.40 13.82
CA LYS A 297 -6.25 6.87 14.50
C LYS A 297 -6.44 5.39 14.81
N THR A 298 -6.81 4.58 13.80
CA THR A 298 -7.27 3.19 13.98
C THR A 298 -6.30 2.33 14.79
N TRP A 299 -5.00 2.62 14.71
CA TRP A 299 -3.97 1.94 15.51
C TRP A 299 -4.08 2.16 17.03
N ARG A 300 -4.87 3.13 17.49
CA ARG A 300 -5.16 3.40 18.90
C ARG A 300 -6.58 3.04 19.32
N THR A 301 -7.52 3.02 18.38
CA THR A 301 -8.96 2.97 18.68
C THR A 301 -9.59 1.61 18.39
N TYR A 302 -8.95 0.77 17.57
CA TYR A 302 -9.50 -0.53 17.23
C TYR A 302 -9.04 -1.60 18.23
N GLN A 303 -10.00 -2.33 18.81
CA GLN A 303 -9.73 -3.29 19.89
C GLN A 303 -8.87 -4.49 19.49
N TYR A 304 -8.80 -4.80 18.19
CA TYR A 304 -7.98 -5.88 17.65
C TYR A 304 -6.74 -5.34 16.94
N PHE A 305 -6.41 -4.07 17.19
CA PHE A 305 -5.14 -3.54 16.75
C PHE A 305 -4.02 -4.05 17.64
#